data_AF-A0A1I8HAE9-F1
#
_entry.id   AF-A0A1I8HAE9-F1
#
_cell.length_a   1.000
_cell.length_b   1.000
_cell.length_c   1.000
_cell.angle_alpha   90.00
_cell.angle_beta   90.00
_cell.angle_gamma   90.00
#
_symmetry.space_group_name_H-M   'P 1'
#
loop_
_entity.id
_entity.type
_entity.pdbx_description
1 polymer ?
#
loop_
_entity_poly.entity_id
_entity_poly.type
_entity_poly.pdbx_seq_one_letter_code
_entity_poly.pdbx_strand_id
1 'polypeptide(L)'
;AGDLKKPSGAAKFPDPIPALPAFQFQPATHEGLRLCIITYFVPCYTFGKNAEAVGDSCVLCGLAFLFVSPCVGAIVRGKIREKQGINGSFIGDFFVHSLLPAKEAAAAAVVSQNGSLNGSQNGLSHSMAALGLDSAESAKAALPDPTADENGGEENDVKVDIKRGMDTATFRRVGKQMVDYVADYLENIGDRPVLPNVQPGYLRDLLPGAAPERPEDFEKVMEDVESKIMPGITHWNHPNFHAYYPSLNSYPSILGDLLSSAIGCVGFSWIASPAATELEVIVCDWMVKAMDLPSHFLSTSETGGAVIHGTATESTLTCMLAARERAIKDWLKEHPESGYFDAFSRLVCYSTDQTHSMIVRNASFIGIEIRRLHLPEGRTSLNRKEFVQAVEEDKAKGRIPFFVSG
;
A
#
# COMPACT_ATOMS: atom_id res chain seq x y z
N ALA A 1 42.83 -11.87 -40.01
CA ALA A 1 42.95 -10.68 -40.87
C ALA A 1 41.59 -10.03 -40.95
N GLY A 2 41.46 -8.81 -40.43
CA GLY A 2 40.20 -8.08 -40.27
C GLY A 2 40.34 -7.05 -39.16
N ASP A 3 40.99 -5.92 -39.48
CA ASP A 3 41.22 -4.77 -38.59
C ASP A 3 39.91 -4.14 -38.11
N LEU A 4 39.65 -4.19 -36.81
CA LEU A 4 38.69 -3.28 -36.16
C LEU A 4 39.46 -2.05 -35.66
N LYS A 5 39.37 -0.96 -36.43
CA LYS A 5 39.80 0.37 -36.02
C LYS A 5 39.07 0.78 -34.74
N LYS A 6 39.82 1.07 -33.67
CA LYS A 6 39.32 1.77 -32.49
C LYS A 6 38.82 3.17 -32.90
N PRO A 7 37.58 3.57 -32.58
CA PRO A 7 37.18 4.96 -32.71
C PRO A 7 37.85 5.78 -31.60
N SER A 8 38.70 6.72 -32.01
CA SER A 8 39.27 7.77 -31.17
C SER A 8 38.21 8.85 -30.92
N GLY A 9 37.66 8.89 -29.72
CA GLY A 9 36.74 9.94 -29.31
C GLY A 9 36.29 9.70 -27.87
N ALA A 10 37.01 10.28 -26.91
CA ALA A 10 36.55 10.31 -25.52
C ALA A 10 35.30 11.20 -25.43
N ALA A 11 34.13 10.60 -25.34
CA ALA A 11 32.92 11.31 -24.95
C ALA A 11 33.09 11.75 -23.49
N LYS A 12 33.27 13.05 -23.26
CA LYS A 12 33.18 13.65 -21.92
C LYS A 12 31.75 13.48 -21.42
N PHE A 13 31.58 12.81 -20.29
CA PHE A 13 30.32 12.83 -19.55
C PHE A 13 29.99 14.28 -19.15
N PRO A 14 28.73 14.74 -19.27
CA PRO A 14 28.33 16.03 -18.75
C PRO A 14 28.41 16.05 -17.22
N ASP A 15 28.79 17.20 -16.65
CA ASP A 15 28.89 17.43 -15.22
C ASP A 15 27.55 17.14 -14.49
N PRO A 16 27.58 16.74 -13.20
CA PRO A 16 26.37 16.45 -12.44
C PRO A 16 25.43 17.67 -12.36
N ILE A 17 24.16 17.42 -12.67
CA ILE A 17 23.06 18.38 -12.59
C ILE A 17 22.96 18.91 -11.14
N PRO A 18 22.92 20.25 -10.92
CA PRO A 18 22.75 20.81 -9.58
C PRO A 18 21.40 20.40 -8.98
N ALA A 19 21.39 20.12 -7.68
CA ALA A 19 20.24 19.66 -6.93
C ALA A 19 19.01 20.58 -7.12
N LEU A 20 17.88 20.00 -7.52
CA LEU A 20 16.59 20.66 -7.54
C LEU A 20 16.23 21.14 -6.11
N PRO A 21 15.66 22.34 -5.95
CA PRO A 21 15.23 22.83 -4.63
C PRO A 21 14.14 21.91 -4.06
N ALA A 22 14.27 21.59 -2.77
CA ALA A 22 13.37 20.72 -2.04
C ALA A 22 11.90 21.16 -2.22
N PHE A 23 11.05 20.23 -2.64
CA PHE A 23 9.61 20.38 -2.60
C PHE A 23 9.19 20.55 -1.13
N GLN A 24 8.92 21.78 -0.70
CA GLN A 24 8.36 22.04 0.63
C GLN A 24 6.93 21.52 0.66
N PHE A 25 6.69 20.47 1.43
CA PHE A 25 5.34 20.13 1.89
C PHE A 25 4.79 21.34 2.65
N GLN A 26 3.73 21.96 2.14
CA GLN A 26 2.97 22.90 2.96
C GLN A 26 2.30 22.12 4.09
N PRO A 27 2.51 22.48 5.37
CA PRO A 27 1.82 21.84 6.49
C PRO A 27 0.31 22.06 6.38
N ALA A 28 -0.48 21.08 6.81
CA ALA A 28 -1.92 21.21 6.92
C ALA A 28 -2.29 22.53 7.62
N THR A 29 -3.11 23.34 6.98
CA THR A 29 -3.57 24.61 7.57
C THR A 29 -4.32 24.32 8.87
N HIS A 30 -4.20 25.21 9.85
CA HIS A 30 -4.88 25.11 11.15
C HIS A 30 -6.41 24.88 11.01
N GLU A 31 -7.00 25.36 9.91
CA GLU A 31 -8.39 25.13 9.49
C GLU A 31 -8.70 23.65 9.18
N GLY A 32 -7.81 22.96 8.45
CA GLY A 32 -7.98 21.55 8.09
C GLY A 32 -7.91 20.62 9.30
N LEU A 33 -6.98 20.88 10.23
CA LEU A 33 -6.89 20.14 11.49
C LEU A 33 -8.16 20.33 12.36
N ARG A 34 -8.67 21.56 12.41
CA ARG A 34 -9.90 21.88 13.14
C ARG A 34 -11.12 21.17 12.56
N LEU A 35 -11.23 21.10 11.24
CA LEU A 35 -12.31 20.39 10.56
C LEU A 35 -12.26 18.90 10.86
N CYS A 36 -11.08 18.26 10.78
CA CYS A 36 -10.90 16.85 11.14
C CYS A 36 -11.32 16.55 12.59
N ILE A 37 -10.93 17.40 13.53
CA ILE A 37 -11.31 17.25 14.95
C ILE A 37 -12.83 17.38 15.12
N ILE A 38 -13.46 18.37 14.50
CA ILE A 38 -14.91 18.60 14.60
C ILE A 38 -15.70 17.45 13.93
N THR A 39 -15.25 16.98 12.77
CA THR A 39 -15.86 15.84 12.07
C THR A 39 -15.77 14.55 12.87
N TYR A 40 -14.67 14.35 13.60
CA TYR A 40 -14.47 13.16 14.41
C TYR A 40 -15.31 13.17 15.70
N PHE A 41 -15.32 14.27 16.45
CA PHE A 41 -16.03 14.35 17.74
C PHE A 41 -17.51 14.72 17.62
N VAL A 42 -17.91 15.42 16.55
CA VAL A 42 -19.27 15.90 16.34
C VAL A 42 -19.70 15.67 14.88
N PRO A 43 -19.80 14.40 14.44
CA PRO A 43 -20.13 14.05 13.06
C PRO A 43 -21.51 14.58 12.63
N CYS A 44 -22.46 14.71 13.57
CA CYS A 44 -23.77 15.31 13.32
C CYS A 44 -23.70 16.80 12.95
N TYR A 45 -22.74 17.55 13.52
CA TYR A 45 -22.53 18.95 13.18
C TYR A 45 -21.92 19.09 11.78
N THR A 46 -20.96 18.21 11.45
CA THR A 46 -20.36 18.20 10.10
C THR A 46 -21.39 17.80 9.05
N PHE A 47 -22.20 16.78 9.31
CA PHE A 47 -23.29 16.38 8.43
C PHE A 47 -24.32 17.52 8.25
N GLY A 48 -24.70 18.20 9.34
CA GLY A 48 -25.56 19.38 9.27
C GLY A 48 -24.95 20.52 8.46
N LYS A 49 -23.66 20.80 8.62
CA LYS A 49 -22.96 21.83 7.83
C LYS A 49 -22.83 21.48 6.35
N ASN A 50 -22.66 20.20 6.04
CA ASN A 50 -22.68 19.71 4.65
C ASN A 50 -24.09 19.83 4.04
N ALA A 51 -25.14 19.58 4.83
CA ALA A 51 -26.52 19.79 4.41
C ALA A 51 -26.81 21.28 4.14
N GLU A 52 -26.30 22.19 4.99
CA GLU A 52 -26.40 23.64 4.77
C GLU A 52 -25.74 24.09 3.46
N ALA A 53 -24.60 23.49 3.11
CA ALA A 53 -23.88 23.78 1.87
C ALA A 53 -24.65 23.37 0.59
N VAL A 54 -25.64 22.48 0.71
CA VAL A 54 -26.52 22.04 -0.38
C VAL A 54 -27.95 22.62 -0.28
N GLY A 55 -28.18 23.56 0.65
CA GLY A 55 -29.44 24.30 0.79
C GLY A 55 -30.44 23.69 1.78
N ASP A 56 -30.04 22.67 2.54
CA ASP A 56 -30.88 22.00 3.55
C ASP A 56 -30.66 22.53 4.98
N SER A 57 -31.61 22.25 5.88
CA SER A 57 -31.53 22.71 7.27
C SER A 57 -30.46 21.96 8.06
N CYS A 58 -29.37 22.67 8.41
CA CYS A 58 -28.28 22.15 9.24
C CYS A 58 -28.77 21.46 10.53
N VAL A 59 -29.70 22.10 11.24
CA VAL A 59 -30.19 21.62 12.53
C VAL A 59 -31.06 20.38 12.34
N LEU A 60 -31.92 20.37 11.32
CA LEU A 60 -32.80 19.23 11.06
C LEU A 60 -32.01 17.99 10.62
N CYS A 61 -31.09 18.16 9.65
CA CYS A 61 -30.27 17.07 9.14
C CYS A 61 -29.25 16.57 10.17
N GLY A 62 -28.67 17.47 10.97
CA GLY A 62 -27.76 17.11 12.07
C GLY A 62 -28.47 16.34 13.20
N LEU A 63 -29.70 16.75 13.57
CA LEU A 63 -30.50 16.01 14.56
C LEU A 63 -31.01 14.68 13.99
N ALA A 64 -31.43 14.64 12.72
CA ALA A 64 -31.82 13.39 12.07
C ALA A 64 -30.67 12.37 12.08
N PHE A 65 -29.45 12.80 11.77
CA PHE A 65 -28.26 11.95 11.87
C PHE A 65 -28.04 11.42 13.29
N LEU A 66 -28.20 12.28 14.31
CA LEU A 66 -28.02 11.94 15.72
C LEU A 66 -29.00 10.87 16.22
N PHE A 67 -30.22 10.81 15.69
CA PHE A 67 -31.25 9.87 16.15
C PHE A 67 -31.47 8.69 15.22
N VAL A 68 -31.35 8.87 13.90
CA VAL A 68 -31.63 7.80 12.92
C VAL A 68 -30.48 6.80 12.87
N SER A 69 -29.23 7.27 12.78
CA SER A 69 -28.07 6.37 12.66
C SER A 69 -27.89 5.46 13.90
N PRO A 70 -27.97 5.97 15.14
CA PRO A 70 -27.84 5.11 16.32
C PRO A 70 -29.05 4.22 16.56
N CYS A 71 -30.27 4.65 16.18
CA CYS A 71 -31.45 3.79 16.25
C CYS A 71 -31.36 2.61 15.26
N VAL A 72 -30.94 2.85 14.02
CA VAL A 72 -30.76 1.78 13.02
C VAL A 72 -29.68 0.81 13.50
N GLY A 73 -28.54 1.32 13.99
CA GLY A 73 -27.49 0.49 14.59
C GLY A 73 -27.96 -0.32 15.79
N ALA A 74 -28.81 0.26 16.66
CA ALA A 74 -29.38 -0.43 17.80
C ALA A 74 -30.39 -1.53 17.43
N ILE A 75 -31.19 -1.32 16.37
CA ILE A 75 -32.12 -2.33 15.86
C ILE A 75 -31.35 -3.52 15.28
N VAL A 76 -30.33 -3.26 14.46
CA VAL A 76 -29.50 -4.33 13.86
C VAL A 76 -28.78 -5.12 14.95
N ARG A 77 -28.21 -4.44 15.94
CA ARG A 77 -27.54 -5.10 17.07
C ARG A 77 -28.50 -5.88 17.96
N GLY A 78 -29.72 -5.37 18.16
CA GLY A 78 -30.79 -6.07 18.86
C GLY A 78 -31.14 -7.40 18.19
N LYS A 79 -31.30 -7.40 16.86
CA LYS A 79 -31.55 -8.61 16.06
C LYS A 79 -30.38 -9.62 16.15
N ILE A 80 -29.14 -9.13 16.17
CA ILE A 80 -27.95 -9.99 16.35
C ILE A 80 -27.95 -10.64 17.74
N ARG A 81 -28.29 -9.90 18.80
CA ARG A 81 -28.36 -10.45 20.17
C ARG A 81 -29.43 -11.52 20.31
N GLU A 82 -30.63 -11.29 19.74
CA GLU A 82 -31.70 -12.29 19.74
C GLU A 82 -31.27 -13.57 19.01
N LYS A 83 -30.61 -13.43 17.86
CA LYS A 83 -30.09 -14.57 17.08
C LYS A 83 -29.00 -15.36 17.82
N GLN A 84 -28.23 -14.71 18.70
CA GLN A 84 -27.10 -15.30 19.41
C GLN A 84 -27.36 -15.59 20.90
N GLY A 85 -28.59 -15.40 21.39
CA GLY A 85 -28.94 -15.65 22.79
C GLY A 85 -28.24 -14.72 23.80
N ILE A 86 -27.84 -13.53 23.37
CA ILE A 86 -27.11 -12.56 24.20
C ILE A 86 -28.11 -11.68 24.96
N ASN A 87 -28.02 -11.65 26.29
CA ASN A 87 -28.84 -10.77 27.12
C ASN A 87 -28.50 -9.29 26.85
N GLY A 88 -29.52 -8.47 26.58
CA GLY A 88 -29.34 -7.03 26.37
C GLY A 88 -30.66 -6.30 26.15
N SER A 89 -30.60 -4.97 26.14
CA SER A 89 -31.76 -4.10 25.87
C SER A 89 -31.50 -3.15 24.70
N PHE A 90 -32.56 -2.72 24.02
CA PHE A 90 -32.47 -1.72 22.96
C PHE A 90 -31.74 -0.45 23.42
N ILE A 91 -32.04 0.01 24.65
CA ILE A 91 -31.40 1.18 25.26
C ILE A 91 -29.87 0.95 25.39
N GLY A 92 -29.46 -0.24 25.84
CA GLY A 92 -28.04 -0.59 25.92
C GLY A 92 -27.31 -0.58 24.57
N ASP A 93 -27.97 -1.02 23.50
CA ASP A 93 -27.38 -0.98 22.15
C ASP A 93 -27.32 0.42 21.56
N PHE A 94 -28.33 1.23 21.82
CA PHE A 94 -28.36 2.63 21.42
C PHE A 94 -27.19 3.41 22.01
N PHE A 95 -26.88 3.20 23.30
CA PHE A 95 -25.73 3.82 23.93
C PHE A 95 -24.40 3.30 23.42
N VAL A 96 -24.29 2.00 23.10
CA VAL A 96 -23.05 1.47 22.51
C VAL A 96 -22.77 2.08 21.14
N HIS A 97 -23.78 2.22 20.29
CA HIS A 97 -23.61 2.83 18.97
C HIS A 97 -23.37 4.35 19.05
N SER A 98 -24.02 5.03 19.99
CA SER A 98 -23.87 6.49 20.19
C SER A 98 -22.55 6.89 20.86
N LEU A 99 -21.91 5.98 21.60
CA LEU A 99 -20.66 6.23 22.34
C LEU A 99 -19.43 5.58 21.70
N LEU A 100 -19.59 4.87 20.58
CA LEU A 100 -18.48 4.22 19.86
C LEU A 100 -17.36 5.19 19.43
N PRO A 101 -17.64 6.44 18.96
CA PRO A 101 -16.57 7.39 18.62
C PRO A 101 -15.68 7.72 19.82
N ALA A 102 -16.24 7.73 21.03
CA ALA A 102 -15.50 7.99 22.26
C ALA A 102 -14.69 6.76 22.74
N LYS A 103 -15.11 5.54 22.39
CA LYS A 103 -14.37 4.30 22.73
C LYS A 103 -13.21 4.04 21.79
N GLU A 104 -13.33 4.36 20.51
CA GLU A 104 -12.19 4.32 19.57
C GLU A 104 -11.13 5.37 19.94
N ALA A 105 -11.54 6.55 20.43
CA ALA A 105 -10.62 7.54 20.99
C ALA A 105 -9.93 7.05 22.27
N ALA A 106 -10.64 6.33 23.15
CA ALA A 106 -10.03 5.70 24.33
C ALA A 106 -9.09 4.56 23.93
N ALA A 107 -9.41 3.76 22.91
CA ALA A 107 -8.50 2.74 22.37
C ALA A 107 -7.27 3.36 21.68
N ALA A 108 -7.43 4.43 20.92
CA ALA A 108 -6.34 5.16 20.28
C ALA A 108 -5.47 5.93 21.30
N ALA A 109 -6.06 6.48 22.37
CA ALA A 109 -5.34 7.12 23.47
C ALA A 109 -4.65 6.10 24.39
N VAL A 110 -5.25 4.92 24.60
CA VAL A 110 -4.63 3.79 25.32
C VAL A 110 -3.51 3.19 24.49
N VAL A 111 -3.61 3.14 23.16
CA VAL A 111 -2.50 2.74 22.27
C VAL A 111 -1.38 3.79 22.25
N SER A 112 -1.69 5.09 22.44
CA SER A 112 -0.65 6.12 22.55
C SER A 112 -0.03 6.24 23.96
N GLN A 113 -0.74 5.84 25.02
CA GLN A 113 -0.24 5.87 26.41
C GLN A 113 0.35 4.53 26.91
N ASN A 114 -0.10 3.38 26.40
CA ASN A 114 0.43 2.05 26.79
C ASN A 114 1.66 1.62 25.98
N GLY A 115 2.34 2.55 25.29
CA GLY A 115 3.75 2.38 24.91
C GLY A 115 4.69 2.23 26.12
N SER A 116 4.16 2.26 27.34
CA SER A 116 4.85 2.00 28.60
C SER A 116 3.95 1.21 29.54
N LEU A 117 3.90 -0.13 29.41
CA LEU A 117 3.84 -1.10 30.51
C LEU A 117 3.83 -2.54 29.96
N ASN A 118 4.64 -3.38 30.59
CA ASN A 118 4.94 -4.77 30.22
C ASN A 118 3.72 -5.70 30.13
N GLY A 119 3.79 -6.64 29.18
CA GLY A 119 3.40 -8.04 29.35
C GLY A 119 1.92 -8.37 29.60
N SER A 120 1.19 -8.75 28.55
CA SER A 120 0.66 -10.11 28.39
C SER A 120 -0.22 -10.18 27.12
N GLN A 121 0.02 -11.20 26.29
CA GLN A 121 -0.91 -11.58 25.21
C GLN A 121 -2.29 -12.04 25.74
N ASN A 122 -2.46 -12.18 27.06
CA ASN A 122 -3.72 -12.59 27.69
C ASN A 122 -4.73 -11.44 27.84
N GLY A 123 -4.35 -10.18 27.64
CA GLY A 123 -5.27 -9.04 27.74
C GLY A 123 -6.14 -8.80 26.51
N LEU A 124 -5.61 -9.12 25.32
CA LEU A 124 -6.33 -8.99 24.04
C LEU A 124 -7.36 -10.09 23.86
N SER A 125 -7.04 -11.35 24.20
CA SER A 125 -8.01 -12.46 24.15
C SER A 125 -9.15 -12.27 25.15
N HIS A 126 -8.88 -11.81 26.37
CA HIS A 126 -9.93 -11.50 27.35
C HIS A 126 -10.79 -10.29 26.96
N SER A 127 -10.22 -9.29 26.28
CA SER A 127 -10.99 -8.13 25.79
C SER A 127 -11.84 -8.46 24.57
N MET A 128 -11.37 -9.35 23.69
CA MET A 128 -12.15 -9.82 22.53
C MET A 128 -13.26 -10.80 22.92
N ALA A 129 -13.02 -11.66 23.92
CA ALA A 129 -14.06 -12.51 24.51
C ALA A 129 -15.17 -11.70 25.22
N ALA A 130 -14.83 -10.58 25.86
CA ALA A 130 -15.80 -9.66 26.45
C ALA A 130 -16.62 -8.86 25.40
N LEU A 131 -16.18 -8.85 24.14
CA LEU A 131 -16.83 -8.14 23.02
C LEU A 131 -17.55 -9.08 22.04
N GLY A 132 -17.50 -10.40 22.23
CA GLY A 132 -18.27 -11.38 21.45
C GLY A 132 -17.89 -11.48 19.97
N LEU A 133 -16.64 -11.21 19.61
CA LEU A 133 -16.15 -11.17 18.22
C LEU A 133 -15.35 -12.42 17.79
N ASP A 134 -15.46 -13.54 18.51
CA ASP A 134 -15.00 -14.84 18.00
C ASP A 134 -16.09 -15.46 17.12
N SER A 135 -16.06 -15.18 15.82
CA SER A 135 -17.01 -15.77 14.87
C SER A 135 -16.36 -16.47 13.67
N ALA A 136 -15.13 -16.99 13.84
CA ALA A 136 -14.51 -17.84 12.81
C ALA A 136 -15.14 -19.25 12.74
N GLU A 137 -15.78 -19.74 13.82
CA GLU A 137 -16.43 -21.07 13.85
C GLU A 137 -17.93 -21.07 13.49
N SER A 138 -18.63 -19.93 13.59
CA SER A 138 -20.08 -19.86 13.34
C SER A 138 -20.46 -19.71 11.87
N ALA A 139 -19.52 -19.30 11.00
CA ALA A 139 -19.80 -19.06 9.58
C ALA A 139 -20.01 -20.34 8.74
N LYS A 140 -19.65 -21.53 9.25
CA LYS A 140 -19.88 -22.81 8.56
C LYS A 140 -21.29 -23.40 8.73
N ALA A 141 -22.11 -22.88 9.65
CA ALA A 141 -23.39 -23.49 10.01
C ALA A 141 -24.65 -22.78 9.44
N ALA A 142 -24.49 -21.82 8.53
CA ALA A 142 -25.61 -20.97 8.07
C ALA A 142 -25.72 -20.84 6.54
N LEU A 143 -25.49 -21.92 5.80
CA LEU A 143 -25.97 -22.01 4.41
C LEU A 143 -27.39 -22.60 4.43
N PRO A 144 -28.42 -21.90 3.94
CA PRO A 144 -29.75 -22.47 3.82
C PRO A 144 -29.80 -23.53 2.72
N ASP A 145 -30.55 -24.60 2.99
CA ASP A 145 -30.91 -25.69 2.07
C ASP A 145 -31.67 -25.14 0.85
N PRO A 146 -31.27 -25.42 -0.41
CA PRO A 146 -31.84 -24.79 -1.60
C PRO A 146 -33.23 -25.30 -2.00
N THR A 147 -33.96 -26.00 -1.13
CA THR A 147 -35.32 -26.49 -1.42
C THR A 147 -36.32 -26.04 -0.35
N ALA A 148 -36.63 -24.75 -0.28
CA ALA A 148 -37.85 -24.27 0.36
C ALA A 148 -38.30 -22.91 -0.22
N ASP A 149 -39.59 -22.87 -0.57
CA ASP A 149 -40.42 -21.73 -0.97
C ASP A 149 -40.27 -21.17 -2.40
N GLU A 150 -41.02 -21.82 -3.30
CA GLU A 150 -41.76 -21.16 -4.37
C GLU A 150 -42.74 -20.14 -3.77
N ASN A 151 -42.40 -18.86 -3.79
CA ASN A 151 -43.39 -17.77 -3.77
C ASN A 151 -42.83 -16.59 -4.55
N GLY A 152 -43.46 -16.30 -5.69
CA GLY A 152 -43.10 -15.21 -6.59
C GLY A 152 -43.22 -13.85 -5.91
N GLY A 153 -42.08 -13.26 -5.58
CA GLY A 153 -41.92 -11.83 -5.33
C GLY A 153 -41.21 -11.21 -6.53
N GLU A 154 -41.80 -10.15 -7.10
CA GLU A 154 -41.16 -9.34 -8.14
C GLU A 154 -39.80 -8.82 -7.62
N GLU A 155 -38.73 -9.32 -8.21
CA GLU A 155 -37.37 -8.84 -7.99
C GLU A 155 -37.28 -7.44 -8.61
N ASN A 156 -37.46 -6.42 -7.77
CA ASN A 156 -37.25 -5.03 -8.18
C ASN A 156 -35.77 -4.85 -8.53
N ASP A 157 -35.48 -4.94 -9.83
CA ASP A 157 -34.19 -4.74 -10.46
C ASP A 157 -33.76 -3.27 -10.24
N VAL A 158 -33.13 -2.98 -9.09
CA VAL A 158 -32.63 -1.64 -8.76
C VAL A 158 -31.44 -1.33 -9.67
N LYS A 159 -31.73 -0.83 -10.87
CA LYS A 159 -30.73 -0.20 -11.73
C LYS A 159 -30.29 1.10 -11.07
N VAL A 160 -29.23 1.03 -10.27
CA VAL A 160 -28.52 2.21 -9.81
C VAL A 160 -27.84 2.83 -11.02
N ASP A 161 -28.47 3.87 -11.58
CA ASP A 161 -27.90 4.66 -12.67
C ASP A 161 -26.78 5.56 -12.11
N ILE A 162 -25.62 4.95 -11.85
CA ILE A 162 -24.42 5.69 -11.51
C ILE A 162 -24.00 6.44 -12.76
N LYS A 163 -24.18 7.76 -12.77
CA LYS A 163 -23.74 8.66 -13.84
C LYS A 163 -22.20 8.70 -13.88
N ARG A 164 -21.59 7.63 -14.38
CA ARG A 164 -20.17 7.55 -14.72
C ARG A 164 -19.96 8.53 -15.89
N GLY A 165 -18.91 9.35 -15.86
CA GLY A 165 -18.66 10.37 -16.90
C GLY A 165 -18.57 9.84 -18.33
N MET A 166 -18.52 8.52 -18.51
CA MET A 166 -18.59 7.77 -19.75
C MET A 166 -19.60 6.61 -19.56
N ASP A 167 -20.50 6.42 -20.53
CA ASP A 167 -21.45 5.29 -20.51
C ASP A 167 -20.80 3.96 -20.93
N THR A 168 -21.49 2.85 -20.67
CA THR A 168 -20.99 1.49 -20.94
C THR A 168 -20.75 1.23 -22.44
N ALA A 169 -21.56 1.79 -23.33
CA ALA A 169 -21.41 1.58 -24.77
C ALA A 169 -20.13 2.26 -25.27
N THR A 170 -19.90 3.49 -24.82
CA THR A 170 -18.68 4.27 -25.06
C THR A 170 -17.48 3.56 -24.46
N PHE A 171 -17.53 3.12 -23.19
CA PHE A 171 -16.46 2.36 -22.54
C PHE A 171 -16.05 1.11 -23.34
N ARG A 172 -17.02 0.31 -23.81
CA ARG A 172 -16.74 -0.87 -24.63
C ARG A 172 -16.08 -0.51 -25.96
N ARG A 173 -16.52 0.56 -26.59
CA ARG A 173 -15.97 1.02 -27.88
C ARG A 173 -14.52 1.48 -27.71
N VAL A 174 -14.26 2.42 -26.80
CA VAL A 174 -12.93 2.99 -26.60
C VAL A 174 -11.97 2.02 -25.91
N GLY A 175 -12.48 1.13 -25.05
CA GLY A 175 -11.69 0.07 -24.44
C GLY A 175 -11.14 -0.91 -25.48
N LYS A 176 -11.93 -1.25 -26.51
CA LYS A 176 -11.43 -2.07 -27.64
C LYS A 176 -10.37 -1.32 -28.45
N GLN A 177 -10.61 -0.05 -28.74
CA GLN A 177 -9.61 0.79 -29.42
C GLN A 177 -8.29 0.88 -28.65
N MET A 178 -8.34 0.95 -27.31
CA MET A 178 -7.14 0.92 -26.47
C MET A 178 -6.43 -0.44 -26.51
N VAL A 179 -7.17 -1.55 -26.55
CA VAL A 179 -6.58 -2.89 -26.70
C VAL A 179 -5.85 -3.00 -28.04
N ASP A 180 -6.47 -2.56 -29.13
CA ASP A 180 -5.86 -2.55 -30.47
C ASP A 180 -4.60 -1.67 -30.45
N TYR A 181 -4.69 -0.47 -29.89
CA TYR A 181 -3.55 0.44 -29.72
C TYR A 181 -2.37 -0.16 -28.96
N VAL A 182 -2.63 -0.83 -27.82
CA VAL A 182 -1.58 -1.46 -27.02
C VAL A 182 -0.92 -2.61 -27.77
N ALA A 183 -1.70 -3.42 -28.49
CA ALA A 183 -1.17 -4.50 -29.32
C ALA A 183 -0.26 -3.95 -30.43
N ASP A 184 -0.75 -2.95 -31.18
CA ASP A 184 0.01 -2.30 -32.26
C ASP A 184 1.28 -1.62 -31.73
N TYR A 185 1.19 -0.97 -30.56
CA TYR A 185 2.34 -0.34 -29.92
C TYR A 185 3.42 -1.36 -29.54
N LEU A 186 3.05 -2.49 -28.93
CA LEU A 186 4.02 -3.51 -28.50
C LEU A 186 4.61 -4.29 -29.68
N GLU A 187 3.82 -4.56 -30.72
CA GLU A 187 4.30 -5.22 -31.94
C GLU A 187 5.28 -4.33 -32.73
N ASN A 188 5.00 -3.03 -32.81
CA ASN A 188 5.76 -2.08 -33.61
C ASN A 188 6.65 -1.15 -32.77
N ILE A 189 6.93 -1.49 -31.51
CA ILE A 189 7.74 -0.65 -30.61
C ILE A 189 9.15 -0.38 -31.17
N GLY A 190 9.67 -1.29 -32.00
CA GLY A 190 10.98 -1.19 -32.63
C GLY A 190 11.11 -0.05 -33.65
N ASP A 191 9.98 0.50 -34.13
CA ASP A 191 9.97 1.64 -35.05
C ASP A 191 10.12 2.99 -34.34
N ARG A 192 10.02 3.00 -33.00
CA ARG A 192 10.13 4.20 -32.16
C ARG A 192 11.57 4.37 -31.65
N PRO A 193 12.05 5.62 -31.46
CA PRO A 193 13.38 5.82 -30.87
C PRO A 193 13.40 5.33 -29.42
N VAL A 194 14.48 4.69 -28.98
CA VAL A 194 14.58 4.18 -27.59
C VAL A 194 14.48 5.31 -26.56
N LEU A 195 15.22 6.41 -26.79
CA LEU A 195 15.27 7.59 -25.93
C LEU A 195 14.57 8.77 -26.61
N PRO A 196 13.84 9.59 -25.86
CA PRO A 196 13.19 10.78 -26.39
C PRO A 196 14.21 11.90 -26.67
N ASN A 197 13.88 12.79 -27.60
CA ASN A 197 14.67 13.99 -27.90
C ASN A 197 13.96 15.26 -27.36
N VAL A 198 13.87 15.37 -26.04
CA VAL A 198 13.16 16.46 -25.35
C VAL A 198 14.00 17.03 -24.20
N GLN A 199 13.65 18.23 -23.73
CA GLN A 199 14.30 18.88 -22.58
C GLN A 199 13.38 18.91 -21.35
N PRO A 200 13.92 18.96 -20.12
CA PRO A 200 13.10 19.11 -18.92
C PRO A 200 12.14 20.30 -19.03
N GLY A 201 10.85 20.05 -18.79
CA GLY A 201 9.79 21.06 -18.89
C GLY A 201 9.02 21.08 -20.21
N TYR A 202 9.45 20.39 -21.27
CA TYR A 202 8.84 20.45 -22.62
C TYR A 202 7.31 20.28 -22.63
N LEU A 203 6.79 19.37 -21.80
CA LEU A 203 5.36 19.02 -21.81
C LEU A 203 4.46 20.15 -21.32
N ARG A 204 4.98 21.05 -20.46
CA ARG A 204 4.22 22.16 -19.90
C ARG A 204 3.77 23.15 -20.99
N ASP A 205 4.59 23.34 -22.02
CA ASP A 205 4.29 24.26 -23.12
C ASP A 205 3.33 23.63 -24.16
N LEU A 206 3.12 22.30 -24.11
CA LEU A 206 2.24 21.56 -25.01
C LEU A 206 0.83 21.34 -24.43
N LEU A 207 0.66 21.50 -23.12
CA LEU A 207 -0.59 21.25 -22.41
C LEU A 207 -1.25 22.56 -21.94
N PRO A 208 -2.59 22.57 -21.75
CA PRO A 208 -3.27 23.69 -21.13
C PRO A 208 -2.74 23.98 -19.71
N GLY A 209 -2.72 25.25 -19.32
CA GLY A 209 -2.27 25.67 -17.99
C GLY A 209 -3.18 25.26 -16.83
N ALA A 210 -4.37 24.74 -17.10
CA ALA A 210 -5.35 24.28 -16.13
C ALA A 210 -6.11 23.07 -16.68
N ALA A 211 -6.69 22.25 -15.79
CA ALA A 211 -7.51 21.11 -16.17
C ALA A 211 -8.81 21.58 -16.87
N PRO A 212 -9.31 20.84 -17.88
CA PRO A 212 -10.54 21.20 -18.58
C PRO A 212 -11.76 21.12 -17.65
N GLU A 213 -12.64 22.12 -17.71
CA GLU A 213 -13.89 22.15 -16.92
C GLU A 213 -14.99 21.25 -17.49
N ARG A 214 -14.84 20.81 -18.74
CA ARG A 214 -15.82 20.00 -19.46
C ARG A 214 -15.15 18.74 -20.01
N PRO A 215 -15.90 17.63 -20.14
CA PRO A 215 -15.39 16.42 -20.77
C PRO A 215 -14.91 16.70 -22.20
N GLU A 216 -13.84 16.03 -22.59
CA GLU A 216 -13.31 16.01 -23.95
C GLU A 216 -13.52 14.64 -24.59
N ASP A 217 -13.57 14.61 -25.91
CA ASP A 217 -13.70 13.38 -26.68
C ASP A 217 -12.46 12.50 -26.48
N PHE A 218 -12.66 11.20 -26.28
CA PHE A 218 -11.56 10.25 -26.04
C PHE A 218 -10.55 10.24 -27.20
N GLU A 219 -11.03 10.43 -28.43
CA GLU A 219 -10.21 10.50 -29.63
C GLU A 219 -9.21 11.67 -29.56
N LYS A 220 -9.61 12.84 -29.05
CA LYS A 220 -8.72 13.99 -28.84
C LYS A 220 -7.67 13.70 -27.76
N VAL A 221 -8.07 12.98 -26.71
CA VAL A 221 -7.13 12.54 -25.67
C VAL A 221 -6.07 11.61 -26.26
N MET A 222 -6.45 10.68 -27.14
CA MET A 222 -5.51 9.78 -27.81
C MET A 222 -4.63 10.49 -28.84
N GLU A 223 -5.14 11.50 -29.55
CA GLU A 223 -4.33 12.38 -30.39
C GLU A 223 -3.25 13.10 -29.57
N ASP A 224 -3.59 13.57 -28.36
CA ASP A 224 -2.65 14.18 -27.43
C ASP A 224 -1.63 13.16 -26.88
N VAL A 225 -2.04 11.92 -26.62
CA VAL A 225 -1.11 10.84 -26.24
C VAL A 225 -0.04 10.64 -27.32
N GLU A 226 -0.42 10.50 -28.59
CA GLU A 226 0.56 10.29 -29.66
C GLU A 226 1.38 11.54 -29.99
N SER A 227 0.77 12.72 -30.00
CA SER A 227 1.46 13.95 -30.44
C SER A 227 2.28 14.63 -29.34
N LYS A 228 1.90 14.47 -28.06
CA LYS A 228 2.52 15.20 -26.93
C LYS A 228 3.21 14.28 -25.93
N ILE A 229 2.68 13.07 -25.69
CA ILE A 229 3.22 12.16 -24.67
C ILE A 229 4.27 11.21 -25.26
N MET A 230 3.92 10.46 -26.31
CA MET A 230 4.80 9.46 -26.92
C MET A 230 6.17 10.00 -27.34
N PRO A 231 6.33 11.23 -27.87
CA PRO A 231 7.65 11.79 -28.20
C PRO A 231 8.58 11.98 -27.00
N GLY A 232 8.04 12.02 -25.79
CA GLY A 232 8.79 12.12 -24.54
C GLY A 232 8.91 10.83 -23.75
N ILE A 233 8.37 9.71 -24.24
CA ILE A 233 8.48 8.41 -23.60
C ILE A 233 9.87 7.83 -23.86
N THR A 234 10.51 7.32 -22.80
CA THR A 234 11.59 6.34 -22.95
C THR A 234 10.97 4.96 -23.11
N HIS A 235 11.23 4.28 -24.21
CA HIS A 235 10.56 3.02 -24.52
C HIS A 235 11.27 1.83 -23.87
N TRP A 236 10.95 1.56 -22.59
CA TRP A 236 11.59 0.52 -21.76
C TRP A 236 11.47 -0.91 -22.31
N ASN A 237 10.40 -1.21 -23.06
CA ASN A 237 10.18 -2.52 -23.68
C ASN A 237 10.75 -2.61 -25.12
N HIS A 238 11.46 -1.57 -25.58
CA HIS A 238 12.10 -1.59 -26.89
C HIS A 238 13.25 -2.63 -26.90
N PRO A 239 13.42 -3.45 -27.96
CA PRO A 239 14.47 -4.49 -28.03
C PRO A 239 15.90 -4.00 -27.80
N ASN A 240 16.20 -2.77 -28.26
CA ASN A 240 17.48 -2.09 -28.06
C ASN A 240 17.61 -1.31 -26.73
N PHE A 241 16.68 -1.43 -25.78
CA PHE A 241 16.82 -0.82 -24.45
C PHE A 241 17.71 -1.71 -23.56
N HIS A 242 18.91 -1.23 -23.24
CA HIS A 242 19.93 -1.98 -22.49
C HIS A 242 20.41 -1.26 -21.22
N ALA A 243 19.66 -0.26 -20.74
CA ALA A 243 19.96 0.42 -19.49
C ALA A 243 19.24 -0.24 -18.31
N TYR A 244 19.82 -0.10 -17.10
CA TYR A 244 19.23 -0.59 -15.84
C TYR A 244 18.91 -2.10 -15.85
N TYR A 245 17.82 -2.48 -15.18
CA TYR A 245 17.18 -3.78 -15.30
C TYR A 245 15.87 -3.64 -16.10
N PRO A 246 15.50 -4.65 -16.90
CA PRO A 246 14.33 -4.56 -17.77
C PRO A 246 13.03 -4.52 -16.95
N SER A 247 12.09 -3.68 -17.36
CA SER A 247 10.71 -3.66 -16.86
C SER A 247 9.82 -4.39 -17.88
N LEU A 248 9.91 -5.72 -17.85
CA LEU A 248 9.21 -6.58 -18.79
C LEU A 248 7.71 -6.59 -18.50
N ASN A 249 6.91 -6.56 -19.56
CA ASN A 249 5.46 -6.73 -19.50
C ASN A 249 5.01 -7.95 -20.33
N SER A 250 3.75 -8.33 -20.18
CA SER A 250 3.12 -9.38 -20.98
C SER A 250 1.63 -9.11 -21.14
N TYR A 251 1.02 -9.59 -22.24
CA TYR A 251 -0.42 -9.43 -22.45
C TYR A 251 -1.27 -9.96 -21.29
N PRO A 252 -0.99 -11.14 -20.69
CA PRO A 252 -1.72 -11.61 -19.52
C PRO A 252 -1.62 -10.68 -18.31
N SER A 253 -0.44 -10.08 -18.06
CA SER A 253 -0.26 -9.11 -16.98
C SER A 253 -1.11 -7.86 -17.19
N ILE A 254 -1.12 -7.32 -18.41
CA ILE A 254 -1.91 -6.13 -18.76
C ILE A 254 -3.41 -6.40 -18.59
N LEU A 255 -3.88 -7.57 -19.03
CA LEU A 255 -5.29 -7.97 -18.86
C LEU A 255 -5.65 -8.20 -17.38
N GLY A 256 -4.71 -8.75 -16.60
CA GLY A 256 -4.85 -8.90 -15.15
C GLY A 256 -5.05 -7.55 -14.46
N ASP A 257 -4.22 -6.56 -14.79
CA ASP A 257 -4.32 -5.21 -14.22
C ASP A 257 -5.61 -4.48 -14.67
N LEU A 258 -6.05 -4.68 -15.90
CA LEU A 258 -7.34 -4.17 -16.38
C LEU A 258 -8.51 -4.73 -15.56
N LEU A 259 -8.51 -6.05 -15.31
CA LEU A 259 -9.53 -6.69 -14.49
C LEU A 259 -9.45 -6.23 -13.03
N SER A 260 -8.24 -6.15 -12.47
CA SER A 260 -7.99 -5.65 -11.11
C SER A 260 -8.55 -4.23 -10.93
N SER A 261 -8.29 -3.36 -11.91
CA SER A 261 -8.79 -1.98 -11.94
C SER A 261 -10.32 -1.91 -12.02
N ALA A 262 -10.96 -2.84 -12.76
CA ALA A 262 -12.41 -2.91 -12.86
C ALA A 262 -13.08 -3.40 -11.56
N ILE A 263 -12.44 -4.33 -10.85
CA ILE A 263 -12.91 -4.81 -9.53
C ILE A 263 -12.73 -3.72 -8.48
N GLY A 264 -11.58 -3.03 -8.49
CA GLY A 264 -11.31 -1.89 -7.61
C GLY A 264 -11.37 -2.23 -6.12
N CYS A 265 -11.06 -3.48 -5.73
CA CYS A 265 -11.14 -3.90 -4.34
C CYS A 265 -9.95 -3.39 -3.51
N VAL A 266 -10.19 -3.14 -2.21
CA VAL A 266 -9.15 -2.73 -1.27
C VAL A 266 -8.95 -3.84 -0.23
N GLY A 267 -7.77 -4.48 -0.24
CA GLY A 267 -7.45 -5.66 0.57
C GLY A 267 -6.71 -5.38 1.89
N PHE A 268 -7.11 -4.37 2.67
CA PHE A 268 -6.42 -4.07 3.95
C PHE A 268 -6.69 -5.09 5.07
N SER A 269 -7.69 -5.94 4.88
CA SER A 269 -8.03 -7.06 5.77
C SER A 269 -8.71 -8.15 4.95
N TRP A 270 -8.67 -9.39 5.42
CA TRP A 270 -9.29 -10.50 4.72
C TRP A 270 -10.77 -10.25 4.41
N ILE A 271 -11.55 -9.73 5.37
CA ILE A 271 -12.99 -9.47 5.17
C ILE A 271 -13.29 -8.37 4.15
N ALA A 272 -12.34 -7.45 3.91
CA ALA A 272 -12.52 -6.37 2.94
C ALA A 272 -12.48 -6.88 1.49
N SER A 273 -11.70 -7.93 1.21
CA SER A 273 -11.69 -8.64 -0.07
C SER A 273 -11.05 -10.02 0.09
N PRO A 274 -11.85 -11.06 0.43
CA PRO A 274 -11.32 -12.40 0.68
C PRO A 274 -10.56 -12.96 -0.51
N ALA A 275 -11.15 -12.87 -1.70
CA ALA A 275 -10.53 -13.39 -2.92
C ALA A 275 -9.19 -12.72 -3.25
N ALA A 276 -9.03 -11.42 -2.97
CA ALA A 276 -7.76 -10.74 -3.18
C ALA A 276 -6.66 -11.28 -2.25
N THR A 277 -6.98 -11.45 -0.97
CA THR A 277 -6.03 -11.97 0.03
C THR A 277 -5.67 -13.43 -0.26
N GLU A 278 -6.67 -14.28 -0.51
CA GLU A 278 -6.46 -15.71 -0.78
C GLU A 278 -5.64 -15.93 -2.06
N LEU A 279 -5.96 -15.20 -3.14
CA LEU A 279 -5.24 -15.34 -4.40
C LEU A 279 -3.79 -14.86 -4.29
N GLU A 280 -3.54 -13.77 -3.56
CA GLU A 280 -2.19 -13.28 -3.29
C GLU A 280 -1.34 -14.34 -2.58
N VAL A 281 -1.88 -14.95 -1.52
CA VAL A 281 -1.20 -16.02 -0.76
C VAL A 281 -0.89 -17.22 -1.64
N ILE A 282 -1.86 -17.67 -2.46
CA ILE A 282 -1.69 -18.81 -3.36
C ILE A 282 -0.59 -18.54 -4.40
N VAL A 283 -0.62 -17.36 -5.03
CA VAL A 283 0.38 -16.98 -6.04
C VAL A 283 1.77 -16.82 -5.42
N CYS A 284 1.86 -16.28 -4.21
CA CYS A 284 3.12 -16.22 -3.47
C CYS A 284 3.68 -17.63 -3.19
N ASP A 285 2.84 -18.58 -2.75
CA ASP A 285 3.26 -19.97 -2.55
C ASP A 285 3.69 -20.65 -3.86
N TRP A 286 3.07 -20.30 -4.99
CA TRP A 286 3.55 -20.75 -6.30
C TRP A 286 4.94 -20.20 -6.62
N MET A 287 5.21 -18.93 -6.28
CA MET A 287 6.54 -18.33 -6.47
C MET A 287 7.61 -18.97 -5.57
N VAL A 288 7.28 -19.25 -4.30
CA VAL A 288 8.18 -19.99 -3.39
C VAL A 288 8.59 -21.33 -4.01
N LYS A 289 7.63 -22.08 -4.57
CA LYS A 289 7.88 -23.37 -5.24
C LYS A 289 8.64 -23.21 -6.55
N ALA A 290 8.30 -22.21 -7.37
CA ALA A 290 8.94 -21.96 -8.65
C ALA A 290 10.42 -21.56 -8.50
N MET A 291 10.76 -20.89 -7.40
CA MET A 291 12.13 -20.50 -7.05
C MET A 291 12.88 -21.57 -6.25
N ASP A 292 12.27 -22.73 -5.98
CA ASP A 292 12.81 -23.80 -5.13
C ASP A 292 13.28 -23.29 -3.75
N LEU A 293 12.50 -22.36 -3.17
CA LEU A 293 12.78 -21.83 -1.84
C LEU A 293 12.39 -22.85 -0.76
N PRO A 294 13.07 -22.84 0.39
CA PRO A 294 12.73 -23.71 1.52
C PRO A 294 11.25 -23.63 1.92
N SER A 295 10.67 -24.76 2.30
CA SER A 295 9.24 -24.86 2.64
C SER A 295 8.79 -24.00 3.82
N HIS A 296 9.71 -23.51 4.66
CA HIS A 296 9.39 -22.56 5.72
C HIS A 296 9.01 -21.16 5.22
N PHE A 297 9.14 -20.88 3.91
CA PHE A 297 8.60 -19.67 3.29
C PHE A 297 7.14 -19.81 2.84
N LEU A 298 6.59 -21.03 2.81
CA LEU A 298 5.19 -21.25 2.42
C LEU A 298 4.24 -20.70 3.48
N SER A 299 3.08 -20.22 3.03
CA SER A 299 1.98 -19.74 3.88
C SER A 299 1.42 -20.81 4.83
N THR A 300 1.55 -22.09 4.46
CA THR A 300 1.14 -23.23 5.28
C THR A 300 2.16 -23.59 6.38
N SER A 301 3.29 -22.88 6.44
CA SER A 301 4.27 -23.03 7.53
C SER A 301 3.81 -22.27 8.79
N GLU A 302 4.18 -22.76 9.97
CA GLU A 302 3.89 -22.11 11.25
C GLU A 302 4.48 -20.70 11.37
N THR A 303 5.62 -20.44 10.72
CA THR A 303 6.39 -19.19 10.85
C THR A 303 6.66 -18.49 9.52
N GLY A 304 6.06 -19.00 8.44
CA GLY A 304 6.31 -18.58 7.07
C GLY A 304 5.20 -17.72 6.47
N GLY A 305 5.41 -17.35 5.21
CA GLY A 305 4.50 -16.55 4.42
C GLY A 305 5.23 -15.57 3.53
N ALA A 306 4.49 -15.04 2.55
CA ALA A 306 4.96 -14.02 1.62
C ALA A 306 3.82 -13.07 1.28
N VAL A 307 4.18 -11.88 0.83
CA VAL A 307 3.27 -10.77 0.54
C VAL A 307 3.83 -9.99 -0.65
N ILE A 308 2.94 -9.44 -1.48
CA ILE A 308 3.29 -8.62 -2.64
C ILE A 308 3.49 -7.18 -2.19
N HIS A 309 4.63 -6.59 -2.54
CA HIS A 309 4.95 -5.18 -2.29
C HIS A 309 5.10 -4.43 -3.62
N GLY A 310 4.94 -3.10 -3.60
CA GLY A 310 5.10 -2.26 -4.79
C GLY A 310 6.55 -2.14 -5.22
N THR A 311 7.50 -2.21 -4.28
CA THR A 311 8.94 -2.15 -4.59
C THR A 311 9.79 -3.02 -3.67
N ALA A 312 10.98 -3.39 -4.14
CA ALA A 312 12.01 -4.02 -3.29
C ALA A 312 12.49 -3.11 -2.13
N THR A 313 12.33 -1.79 -2.27
CA THR A 313 12.65 -0.83 -1.20
C THR A 313 11.67 -0.97 -0.03
N GLU A 314 10.38 -1.11 -0.32
CA GLU A 314 9.32 -1.31 0.69
C GLU A 314 9.42 -2.66 1.39
N SER A 315 9.65 -3.75 0.65
CA SER A 315 9.83 -5.08 1.24
C SER A 315 11.06 -5.10 2.15
N THR A 316 12.19 -4.55 1.70
CA THR A 316 13.40 -4.48 2.51
C THR A 316 13.23 -3.57 3.73
N LEU A 317 12.51 -2.46 3.60
CA LEU A 317 12.20 -1.58 4.74
C LEU A 317 11.37 -2.33 5.79
N THR A 318 10.37 -3.09 5.37
CA THR A 318 9.54 -3.94 6.24
C THR A 318 10.40 -4.96 6.98
N CYS A 319 11.30 -5.66 6.27
CA CYS A 319 12.24 -6.59 6.90
C CYS A 319 13.19 -5.90 7.89
N MET A 320 13.71 -4.71 7.55
CA MET A 320 14.59 -3.95 8.42
C MET A 320 13.87 -3.50 9.70
N LEU A 321 12.62 -3.05 9.61
CA LEU A 321 11.79 -2.67 10.76
C LEU A 321 11.52 -3.88 11.67
N ALA A 322 11.15 -5.02 11.10
CA ALA A 322 10.95 -6.26 11.86
C ALA A 322 12.23 -6.72 12.56
N ALA A 323 13.37 -6.69 11.87
CA ALA A 323 14.68 -7.03 12.43
C ALA A 323 15.10 -6.06 13.55
N ARG A 324 14.83 -4.76 13.37
CA ARG A 324 15.08 -3.72 14.36
C ARG A 324 14.33 -3.99 15.66
N GLU A 325 13.01 -4.17 15.57
CA GLU A 325 12.17 -4.41 16.75
C GLU A 325 12.55 -5.71 17.45
N ARG A 326 12.88 -6.77 16.70
CA ARG A 326 13.38 -8.02 17.28
C ARG A 326 14.69 -7.80 18.03
N ALA A 327 15.67 -7.13 17.42
CA ALA A 327 16.98 -6.91 18.03
C ALA A 327 16.90 -6.05 19.30
N ILE A 328 16.05 -5.01 19.30
CA ILE A 328 15.81 -4.20 20.50
C ILE A 328 15.17 -5.04 21.60
N LYS A 329 14.11 -5.80 21.27
CA LYS A 329 13.43 -6.66 22.24
C LYS A 329 14.37 -7.70 22.85
N ASP A 330 15.21 -8.33 22.04
CA ASP A 330 16.15 -9.35 22.53
C ASP A 330 17.25 -8.73 23.40
N TRP A 331 17.79 -7.58 23.01
CA TRP A 331 18.80 -6.88 23.82
C TRP A 331 18.26 -6.39 25.17
N LEU A 332 17.02 -5.88 25.20
CA LEU A 332 16.36 -5.44 26.44
C LEU A 332 16.04 -6.58 27.41
N LYS A 333 15.90 -7.84 26.94
CA LYS A 333 15.78 -8.99 27.85
C LYS A 333 17.07 -9.23 28.63
N GLU A 334 18.21 -8.95 28.01
CA GLU A 334 19.54 -9.10 28.62
C GLU A 334 19.93 -7.87 29.45
N HIS A 335 19.35 -6.71 29.16
CA HIS A 335 19.63 -5.41 29.80
C HIS A 335 18.33 -4.74 30.29
N PRO A 336 17.63 -5.32 31.28
CA PRO A 336 16.31 -4.87 31.72
C PRO A 336 16.30 -3.46 32.33
N GLU A 337 17.45 -2.95 32.77
CA GLU A 337 17.65 -1.59 33.28
C GLU A 337 17.73 -0.52 32.16
N SER A 338 17.93 -0.95 30.91
CA SER A 338 18.13 -0.07 29.77
C SER A 338 16.80 0.29 29.08
N GLY A 339 16.78 1.44 28.40
CA GLY A 339 15.60 1.93 27.66
C GLY A 339 15.64 1.57 26.17
N TYR A 340 14.49 1.64 25.50
CA TYR A 340 14.37 1.44 24.05
C TYR A 340 15.39 2.27 23.25
N PHE A 341 15.55 3.55 23.59
CA PHE A 341 16.48 4.44 22.89
C PHE A 341 17.95 4.07 23.07
N ASP A 342 18.32 3.47 24.20
CA ASP A 342 19.69 3.00 24.42
C ASP A 342 20.00 1.85 23.45
N ALA A 343 19.12 0.85 23.37
CA ALA A 343 19.20 -0.24 22.40
C ALA A 343 19.20 0.30 20.95
N PHE A 344 18.24 1.18 20.63
CA PHE A 344 18.09 1.76 19.30
C PHE A 344 19.36 2.49 18.83
N SER A 345 19.96 3.32 19.69
CA SER A 345 21.16 4.10 19.35
C SER A 345 22.41 3.25 19.07
N ARG A 346 22.39 1.99 19.52
CA ARG A 346 23.50 1.04 19.33
C ARG A 346 23.36 0.20 18.08
N LEU A 347 22.20 0.19 17.43
CA LEU A 347 21.96 -0.63 16.26
C LEU A 347 22.85 -0.23 15.08
N VAL A 348 23.36 -1.24 14.38
CA VAL A 348 24.14 -1.07 13.16
C VAL A 348 23.70 -2.09 12.10
N CYS A 349 23.48 -1.62 10.87
CA CYS A 349 23.25 -2.47 9.71
C CYS A 349 24.46 -2.46 8.77
N TYR A 350 24.56 -3.49 7.92
CA TYR A 350 25.71 -3.71 7.05
C TYR A 350 25.29 -3.76 5.58
N SER A 351 26.08 -3.13 4.71
CA SER A 351 25.97 -3.32 3.26
C SER A 351 27.32 -3.22 2.57
N THR A 352 27.42 -3.70 1.34
CA THR A 352 28.61 -3.49 0.51
C THR A 352 28.53 -2.18 -0.27
N ASP A 353 29.64 -1.77 -0.87
CA ASP A 353 29.63 -0.66 -1.83
C ASP A 353 28.81 -0.94 -3.10
N GLN A 354 28.63 -2.22 -3.47
CA GLN A 354 27.82 -2.68 -4.60
C GLN A 354 26.33 -2.83 -4.28
N THR A 355 25.95 -2.95 -3.00
CA THR A 355 24.54 -3.04 -2.60
C THR A 355 23.75 -1.84 -3.10
N HIS A 356 22.57 -2.09 -3.67
CA HIS A 356 21.67 -1.05 -4.16
C HIS A 356 21.44 0.06 -3.11
N SER A 357 21.42 1.31 -3.57
CA SER A 357 21.33 2.51 -2.72
C SER A 357 20.08 2.55 -1.80
N MET A 358 19.10 1.69 -2.07
CA MET A 358 17.91 1.51 -1.23
C MET A 358 18.24 1.16 0.22
N ILE A 359 19.33 0.43 0.50
CA ILE A 359 19.68 0.07 1.89
C ILE A 359 20.15 1.29 2.67
N VAL A 360 20.95 2.16 2.04
CA VAL A 360 21.38 3.44 2.63
C VAL A 360 20.17 4.36 2.83
N ARG A 361 19.27 4.43 1.84
CA ARG A 361 18.01 5.17 1.95
C ARG A 361 17.16 4.67 3.11
N ASN A 362 16.94 3.36 3.20
CA ASN A 362 16.11 2.76 4.24
C ASN A 362 16.72 2.96 5.61
N ALA A 363 18.03 2.72 5.78
CA ALA A 363 18.73 2.98 7.04
C ALA A 363 18.58 4.44 7.48
N SER A 364 18.73 5.39 6.56
CA SER A 364 18.53 6.81 6.83
C SER A 364 17.07 7.12 7.22
N PHE A 365 16.10 6.53 6.53
CA PHE A 365 14.67 6.72 6.80
C PHE A 365 14.26 6.22 8.19
N ILE A 366 14.87 5.14 8.68
CA ILE A 366 14.59 4.59 10.01
C ILE A 366 15.58 5.04 11.08
N GLY A 367 16.48 5.99 10.78
CA GLY A 367 17.41 6.58 11.73
C GLY A 367 18.52 5.64 12.23
N ILE A 368 18.98 4.72 11.39
CA ILE A 368 19.95 3.67 11.74
C ILE A 368 21.32 3.96 11.11
N GLU A 369 22.37 3.69 11.89
CA GLU A 369 23.75 3.73 11.40
C GLU A 369 24.04 2.55 10.46
N ILE A 370 24.68 2.84 9.33
CA ILE A 370 25.08 1.83 8.34
C ILE A 370 26.59 1.74 8.22
N ARG A 371 27.13 0.53 8.40
CA ARG A 371 28.53 0.22 8.11
C ARG A 371 28.65 -0.30 6.67
N ARG A 372 29.32 0.49 5.82
CA ARG A 372 29.61 0.15 4.42
C ARG A 372 30.90 -0.66 4.35
N LEU A 373 30.82 -1.89 3.88
CA LEU A 373 31.95 -2.79 3.64
C LEU A 373 32.47 -2.59 2.22
N HIS A 374 33.69 -2.10 2.10
CA HIS A 374 34.30 -1.86 0.79
C HIS A 374 34.79 -3.18 0.18
N LEU A 375 34.39 -3.45 -1.06
CA LEU A 375 34.90 -4.60 -1.80
C LEU A 375 36.19 -4.18 -2.55
N PRO A 376 37.26 -4.99 -2.51
CA PRO A 376 38.42 -4.83 -3.38
C PRO A 376 38.01 -4.80 -4.85
N GLU A 377 38.81 -4.11 -5.65
CA GLU A 377 38.60 -3.99 -7.09
C GLU A 377 38.42 -5.37 -7.76
N GLY A 378 37.40 -5.47 -8.61
CA GLY A 378 37.06 -6.70 -9.34
C GLY A 378 36.27 -7.74 -8.53
N ARG A 379 36.03 -7.53 -7.23
CA ARG A 379 35.18 -8.42 -6.42
C ARG A 379 33.75 -7.87 -6.34
N THR A 380 32.79 -8.73 -6.64
CA THR A 380 31.35 -8.38 -6.69
C THR A 380 30.52 -9.05 -5.58
N SER A 381 31.16 -9.77 -4.66
CA SER A 381 30.47 -10.50 -3.60
C SER A 381 31.05 -10.21 -2.20
N LEU A 382 30.15 -10.18 -1.21
CA LEU A 382 30.50 -10.05 0.20
C LEU A 382 31.31 -11.27 0.67
N ASN A 383 32.45 -11.02 1.33
CA ASN A 383 33.25 -12.07 1.93
C ASN A 383 32.81 -12.36 3.38
N ARG A 384 32.53 -13.63 3.68
CA ARG A 384 32.11 -14.06 5.02
C ARG A 384 33.10 -13.71 6.13
N LYS A 385 34.40 -13.86 5.91
CA LYS A 385 35.41 -13.63 6.96
C LYS A 385 35.48 -12.14 7.32
N GLU A 386 35.50 -11.28 6.31
CA GLU A 386 35.51 -9.83 6.49
C GLU A 386 34.21 -9.34 7.13
N PHE A 387 33.07 -9.89 6.72
CA PHE A 387 31.78 -9.59 7.36
C PHE A 387 31.77 -9.98 8.84
N VAL A 388 32.19 -11.21 9.17
CA VAL A 388 32.26 -11.67 10.56
C VAL A 388 33.21 -10.80 11.38
N GLN A 389 34.37 -10.43 10.82
CA GLN A 389 35.30 -9.52 11.49
C GLN A 389 34.65 -8.15 11.78
N ALA A 390 33.96 -7.56 10.80
CA ALA A 390 33.26 -6.30 11.00
C ALA A 390 32.20 -6.39 12.11
N VAL A 391 31.42 -7.47 12.12
CA VAL A 391 30.41 -7.75 13.15
C VAL A 391 31.04 -7.84 14.54
N GLU A 392 32.16 -8.57 14.69
CA GLU A 392 32.84 -8.72 15.99
C GLU A 392 33.48 -7.41 16.47
N GLU A 393 34.04 -6.61 15.55
CA GLU A 393 34.56 -5.27 15.88
C GLU A 393 33.47 -4.32 16.39
N ASP A 394 32.26 -4.39 15.82
CA ASP A 394 31.15 -3.53 16.25
C ASP A 394 30.52 -4.01 17.56
N LYS A 395 30.42 -5.33 17.77
CA LYS A 395 30.05 -5.88 19.08
C LYS A 395 31.04 -5.46 20.17
N ALA A 396 32.34 -5.50 19.90
CA ALA A 396 33.37 -5.06 20.85
C ALA A 396 33.25 -3.57 21.21
N LYS A 397 32.63 -2.75 20.35
CA LYS A 397 32.31 -1.33 20.60
C LYS A 397 30.94 -1.13 21.26
N GLY A 398 30.26 -2.20 21.67
CA GLY A 398 28.93 -2.14 22.28
C GLY A 398 27.81 -1.76 21.29
N ARG A 399 28.03 -1.96 19.98
CA ARG A 399 26.99 -1.87 18.95
C ARG A 399 26.21 -3.17 18.85
N ILE A 400 25.01 -3.10 18.27
CA ILE A 400 24.08 -4.20 18.10
C ILE A 400 23.91 -4.46 16.59
N PRO A 401 24.67 -5.41 16.02
CA PRO A 401 24.46 -5.88 14.65
C PRO A 401 23.06 -6.48 14.51
N PHE A 402 22.24 -5.96 13.58
CA PHE A 402 20.85 -6.45 13.44
C PHE A 402 20.41 -6.78 12.01
N PHE A 403 21.06 -6.24 10.97
CA PHE A 403 20.64 -6.43 9.58
C PHE A 403 21.83 -6.38 8.61
N VAL A 404 21.83 -7.22 7.57
CA VAL A 404 22.84 -7.23 6.50
C VAL A 404 22.18 -7.38 5.13
N SER A 405 22.68 -6.64 4.14
CA SER A 405 22.35 -6.80 2.72
C SER A 405 23.59 -6.47 1.88
N GLY A 406 24.23 -7.46 1.27
CA GLY A 406 25.60 -7.31 0.75
C GLY A 406 25.98 -8.25 -0.37
#